data_AF-A0A414QXS9-F1
#
_entry.id   AF-A0A414QXS9-F1
#
_cell.length_a   1.000
_cell.length_b   1.000
_cell.length_c   1.000
_cell.angle_alpha   90.00
_cell.angle_beta   90.00
_cell.angle_gamma   90.00
#
_symmetry.space_group_name_H-M   'P 1'
#
loop_
_entity.id
_entity.type
_entity.pdbx_description
1 polymer ?
#
loop_
_entity_poly.entity_id
_entity_poly.type
_entity_poly.pdbx_seq_one_letter_code
_entity_poly.pdbx_strand_id
1 'polypeptide(L)'
;MCEAGYDLKLLLKNEENIITETKWGKSEADRCPYAWEKLYIPYFLQSGFWKEVDFSKAAKQGYVENGECKISGDVVFNFGKNKRYKRNQKFEYFAGLLERNFAEHNYLRYLQELEDCNALNYSIYNLSFMPVTGALNNFKGTNRLMDEENGQKLDRGDKFIYRINDFYENKSMEHIIFSNTHGRKSKTATAEENTQKLKNVLLTFLDKLNDVNGYCKYMYLIDDKKYIRKLVEEGQKPIVTGCDVVRYMKLAEEYWMIKYNKINEMM
;
A
#
# COMPACT_ATOMS: atom_id res chain seq x y z
N MET A 1 27.04 7.85 -14.45
CA MET A 1 26.16 7.63 -13.28
C MET A 1 25.53 6.26 -13.46
N CYS A 2 25.70 5.33 -12.51
CA CYS A 2 25.19 3.96 -12.65
C CYS A 2 23.66 3.95 -12.60
N GLU A 3 23.03 4.03 -13.77
CA GLU A 3 21.64 3.64 -13.98
C GLU A 3 21.57 2.11 -13.98
N ALA A 4 21.62 1.50 -12.79
CA ALA A 4 21.02 0.19 -12.62
C ALA A 4 19.50 0.42 -12.54
N GLY A 5 18.88 0.66 -13.70
CA GLY A 5 17.42 0.56 -13.81
C GLY A 5 17.03 -0.87 -13.51
N TYR A 6 16.19 -1.09 -12.51
CA TYR A 6 15.57 -2.39 -12.31
C TYR A 6 14.77 -2.74 -13.57
N ASP A 7 14.98 -3.95 -14.12
CA ASP A 7 14.32 -4.32 -15.38
C ASP A 7 12.84 -4.65 -15.14
N LEU A 8 11.97 -3.63 -15.17
CA LEU A 8 10.52 -3.82 -15.09
C LEU A 8 10.02 -4.81 -16.16
N LYS A 9 10.72 -4.96 -17.28
CA LYS A 9 10.36 -5.95 -18.31
C LYS A 9 10.46 -7.38 -17.79
N LEU A 10 11.32 -7.66 -16.80
CA LEU A 10 11.35 -8.96 -16.13
C LEU A 10 10.04 -9.22 -15.38
N LEU A 11 9.55 -8.23 -14.63
CA LEU A 11 8.30 -8.35 -13.87
C LEU A 11 7.09 -8.47 -14.81
N LEU A 12 7.07 -7.67 -15.87
CA LEU A 12 6.00 -7.65 -16.87
C LEU A 12 5.91 -8.94 -17.70
N LYS A 13 7.00 -9.70 -17.85
CA LYS A 13 7.00 -11.01 -18.52
C LYS A 13 6.24 -12.09 -17.74
N ASN A 14 6.11 -11.94 -16.42
CA ASN A 14 5.36 -12.88 -15.58
C ASN A 14 3.89 -12.45 -15.53
N GLU A 15 3.21 -12.50 -16.67
CA GLU A 15 1.83 -12.00 -16.83
C GLU A 15 0.84 -12.70 -15.88
N GLU A 16 1.11 -13.96 -15.49
CA GLU A 16 0.32 -14.67 -14.48
C GLU A 16 0.32 -13.98 -13.12
N ASN A 17 1.34 -13.17 -12.82
CA ASN A 17 1.45 -12.42 -11.59
C ASN A 17 0.75 -11.05 -11.66
N ILE A 18 0.12 -10.72 -12.80
CA ILE A 18 -0.64 -9.49 -13.02
C ILE A 18 -2.14 -9.82 -13.07
N ILE A 19 -2.91 -9.16 -12.21
CA ILE A 19 -4.36 -9.35 -12.15
C ILE A 19 -5.01 -8.43 -13.19
N THR A 20 -5.28 -8.98 -14.38
CA THR A 20 -5.80 -8.22 -15.54
C THR A 20 -7.32 -8.09 -15.50
N GLU A 21 -8.04 -9.15 -15.15
CA GLU A 21 -9.50 -9.19 -14.98
C GLU A 21 -9.89 -10.17 -13.87
N THR A 22 -10.53 -9.69 -12.81
CA THR A 22 -11.25 -10.57 -11.88
C THR A 22 -12.73 -10.56 -12.26
N LYS A 23 -13.47 -11.62 -11.92
CA LYS A 23 -14.95 -11.62 -11.97
C LYS A 23 -15.60 -10.47 -11.18
N TRP A 24 -14.82 -9.77 -10.34
CA TRP A 24 -15.21 -8.64 -9.50
C TRP A 24 -14.63 -7.29 -9.98
N GLY A 25 -13.96 -7.27 -11.13
CA GLY A 25 -13.29 -6.09 -11.70
C GLY A 25 -11.93 -5.74 -11.05
N LYS A 26 -11.23 -4.74 -11.62
CA LYS A 26 -9.92 -4.27 -11.12
C LYS A 26 -10.00 -3.62 -9.73
N SER A 27 -11.18 -3.12 -9.32
CA SER A 27 -11.36 -2.40 -8.05
C SER A 27 -11.30 -3.25 -6.79
N GLU A 28 -11.27 -4.58 -6.92
CA GLU A 28 -11.15 -5.52 -5.78
C GLU A 28 -10.00 -6.51 -5.98
N ALA A 29 -9.05 -6.20 -6.86
CA ALA A 29 -7.92 -7.07 -7.18
C ALA A 29 -7.06 -7.39 -5.94
N ASP A 30 -6.91 -6.44 -5.03
CA ASP A 30 -6.19 -6.58 -3.76
C ASP A 30 -6.88 -7.52 -2.76
N ARG A 31 -8.19 -7.78 -2.91
CA ARG A 31 -9.00 -8.58 -1.99
C ARG A 31 -9.59 -9.83 -2.64
N CYS A 32 -9.31 -10.06 -3.92
CA CYS A 32 -9.88 -11.17 -4.67
C CYS A 32 -9.29 -12.53 -4.23
N PRO A 33 -10.01 -13.65 -4.45
CA PRO A 33 -9.51 -14.98 -4.12
C PRO A 33 -8.12 -15.27 -4.70
N TYR A 34 -7.84 -14.80 -5.91
CA TYR A 34 -6.53 -14.98 -6.55
C TYR A 34 -5.38 -14.39 -5.73
N ALA A 35 -5.51 -13.14 -5.27
CA ALA A 35 -4.50 -12.51 -4.42
C ALA A 35 -4.30 -13.27 -3.10
N TRP A 36 -5.38 -13.77 -2.49
CA TRP A 36 -5.26 -14.59 -1.29
C TRP A 36 -4.57 -15.92 -1.55
N GLU A 37 -4.97 -16.64 -2.58
CA GLU A 37 -4.49 -17.99 -2.87
C GLU A 37 -3.07 -18.02 -3.43
N LYS A 38 -2.68 -17.01 -4.24
CA LYS A 38 -1.38 -16.95 -4.91
C LYS A 38 -0.34 -16.14 -4.18
N LEU A 39 -0.78 -15.16 -3.38
CA LEU A 39 0.11 -14.30 -2.64
C LEU A 39 -0.06 -14.52 -1.14
N TYR A 40 -1.14 -14.01 -0.57
CA TYR A 40 -1.16 -13.82 0.88
C TYR A 40 -1.05 -15.12 1.67
N ILE A 41 -1.82 -16.15 1.34
CA ILE A 41 -1.81 -17.41 2.09
C ILE A 41 -0.45 -18.12 1.96
N PRO A 42 0.09 -18.40 0.76
CA PRO A 42 1.39 -19.05 0.62
C PRO A 42 2.52 -18.28 1.34
N TYR A 43 2.55 -16.96 1.23
CA TYR A 43 3.66 -16.18 1.79
C TYR A 43 3.53 -15.96 3.30
N PHE A 44 2.36 -15.60 3.80
CA PHE A 44 2.23 -15.27 5.22
C PHE A 44 2.20 -16.50 6.12
N LEU A 45 1.78 -17.68 5.63
CA LEU A 45 1.89 -18.93 6.39
C LEU A 45 3.34 -19.31 6.74
N GLN A 46 4.34 -18.84 5.98
CA GLN A 46 5.75 -19.11 6.26
C GLN A 46 6.29 -18.26 7.42
N SER A 47 5.59 -17.19 7.80
CA SER A 47 6.00 -16.32 8.90
C SER A 47 5.53 -16.87 10.25
N GLY A 48 6.44 -17.01 11.21
CA GLY A 48 6.09 -17.36 12.59
C GLY A 48 5.10 -16.39 13.23
N PHE A 49 5.06 -15.13 12.80
CA PHE A 49 4.11 -14.12 13.29
C PHE A 49 2.66 -14.44 12.91
N TRP A 50 2.44 -15.04 11.74
CA TRP A 50 1.10 -15.32 11.20
C TRP A 50 0.64 -16.77 11.42
N LYS A 51 1.48 -17.60 12.03
CA LYS A 51 1.25 -19.05 12.20
C LYS A 51 -0.08 -19.40 12.88
N GLU A 52 -0.53 -18.56 13.83
CA GLU A 52 -1.75 -18.81 14.61
C GLU A 52 -3.01 -18.23 13.98
N VAL A 53 -2.89 -17.55 12.84
CA VAL A 53 -4.02 -16.93 12.14
C VAL A 53 -4.72 -17.95 11.24
N ASP A 54 -6.04 -18.05 11.35
CA ASP A 54 -6.87 -18.91 10.50
C ASP A 54 -7.17 -18.25 9.15
N PHE A 55 -6.52 -18.73 8.10
CA PHE A 55 -6.73 -18.26 6.72
C PHE A 55 -7.82 -19.01 5.95
N SER A 56 -8.47 -20.03 6.54
CA SER A 56 -9.37 -20.96 5.83
C SER A 56 -10.53 -20.27 5.10
N LYS A 57 -10.97 -19.11 5.60
CA LYS A 57 -12.07 -18.31 5.02
C LYS A 57 -11.59 -17.04 4.33
N ALA A 58 -10.29 -16.74 4.36
CA ALA A 58 -9.76 -15.44 3.97
C ALA A 58 -10.01 -15.13 2.49
N ALA A 59 -9.76 -16.08 1.58
CA ALA A 59 -10.01 -15.92 0.15
C ALA A 59 -11.47 -15.63 -0.19
N LYS A 60 -12.41 -16.19 0.58
CA LYS A 60 -13.85 -15.95 0.42
C LYS A 60 -14.29 -14.60 1.02
N GLN A 61 -13.69 -14.22 2.15
CA GLN A 61 -14.08 -13.01 2.90
C GLN A 61 -13.37 -11.74 2.40
N GLY A 62 -12.21 -11.87 1.75
CA GLY A 62 -11.35 -10.77 1.34
C GLY A 62 -10.55 -10.15 2.51
N TYR A 63 -10.58 -10.76 3.69
CA TYR A 63 -9.83 -10.34 4.88
C TYR A 63 -9.56 -11.54 5.80
N VAL A 64 -8.64 -11.33 6.74
CA VAL A 64 -8.34 -12.26 7.84
C VAL A 64 -8.37 -11.51 9.18
N GLU A 65 -8.51 -12.22 10.29
CA GLU A 65 -8.53 -11.67 11.65
C GLU A 65 -7.30 -12.12 12.43
N ASN A 66 -6.53 -11.16 12.97
CA ASN A 66 -5.46 -11.41 13.94
C ASN A 66 -5.91 -10.84 15.29
N GLY A 67 -6.44 -11.71 16.15
CA GLY A 67 -7.26 -11.28 17.27
C GLY A 67 -8.49 -10.52 16.78
N GLU A 68 -8.79 -9.36 17.37
CA GLU A 68 -9.90 -8.50 16.93
C GLU A 68 -9.54 -7.59 15.73
N CYS A 69 -8.29 -7.59 15.27
CA CYS A 69 -7.85 -6.74 14.16
C CYS A 69 -8.11 -7.42 12.81
N LYS A 70 -8.88 -6.74 11.95
CA LYS A 70 -9.14 -7.17 10.57
C LYS A 70 -8.05 -6.65 9.65
N ILE A 71 -7.47 -7.57 8.88
CA ILE A 71 -6.41 -7.33 7.91
C ILE A 71 -6.92 -7.71 6.52
N SER A 72 -6.80 -6.81 5.57
CA SER A 72 -7.20 -7.03 4.17
C SER A 72 -6.03 -6.72 3.24
N GLY A 73 -6.22 -6.93 1.94
CA GLY A 73 -5.23 -6.50 0.95
C GLY A 73 -5.29 -5.00 0.69
N ASP A 74 -4.20 -4.46 0.14
CA ASP A 74 -4.06 -3.08 -0.31
C ASP A 74 -3.08 -2.99 -1.48
N VAL A 75 -3.26 -1.96 -2.31
CA VAL A 75 -2.32 -1.57 -3.37
C VAL A 75 -1.35 -0.54 -2.81
N VAL A 76 -0.06 -0.88 -2.71
CA VAL A 76 0.93 -0.02 -2.05
C VAL A 76 1.23 1.23 -2.90
N PHE A 77 1.68 1.04 -4.14
CA PHE A 77 1.94 2.14 -5.07
C PHE A 77 0.81 2.25 -6.10
N ASN A 78 0.01 3.32 -6.00
CA ASN A 78 -1.20 3.45 -6.82
C ASN A 78 -0.97 4.32 -8.06
N PHE A 79 -0.86 3.67 -9.22
CA PHE A 79 -0.75 4.26 -10.55
C PHE A 79 -2.02 4.06 -11.39
N GLY A 80 -3.15 3.71 -10.75
CA GLY A 80 -4.38 3.31 -11.44
C GLY A 80 -4.95 4.36 -12.39
N LYS A 81 -5.37 3.89 -13.58
CA LYS A 81 -6.07 4.65 -14.63
C LYS A 81 -7.59 4.51 -14.55
N ASN A 82 -8.30 5.40 -15.23
CA ASN A 82 -9.70 5.19 -15.62
C ASN A 82 -10.64 4.79 -14.47
N LYS A 83 -10.60 5.52 -13.35
CA LYS A 83 -11.60 5.32 -12.30
C LYS A 83 -13.00 5.63 -12.83
N ARG A 84 -13.98 4.76 -12.51
CA ARG A 84 -15.40 4.77 -12.94
C ARG A 84 -16.10 6.14 -12.85
N TYR A 85 -15.57 7.08 -12.06
CA TYR A 85 -16.15 8.40 -11.82
C TYR A 85 -15.25 9.59 -12.22
N LYS A 86 -14.15 9.37 -12.94
CA LYS A 86 -13.18 10.41 -13.36
C LYS A 86 -12.60 11.30 -12.23
N ARG A 87 -12.87 11.00 -10.96
CA ARG A 87 -12.33 11.70 -9.77
C ARG A 87 -11.01 11.07 -9.34
N ASN A 88 -10.05 11.90 -8.93
CA ASN A 88 -8.72 11.50 -8.46
C ASN A 88 -8.01 10.57 -9.46
N GLN A 89 -7.89 11.08 -10.69
CA GLN A 89 -7.17 10.49 -11.81
C GLN A 89 -5.66 10.56 -11.54
N LYS A 90 -5.14 9.57 -10.79
CA LYS A 90 -3.76 9.55 -10.32
C LYS A 90 -2.78 9.48 -11.48
N PHE A 91 -3.04 8.58 -12.42
CA PHE A 91 -2.20 8.43 -13.61
C PHE A 91 -2.11 9.73 -14.40
N GLU A 92 -3.25 10.36 -14.68
CA GLU A 92 -3.32 11.56 -15.49
C GLU A 92 -2.70 12.76 -14.76
N TYR A 93 -2.83 12.82 -13.43
CA TYR A 93 -2.09 13.78 -12.61
C TYR A 93 -0.57 13.61 -12.77
N PHE A 94 -0.06 12.38 -12.65
CA PHE A 94 1.36 12.08 -12.84
C PHE A 94 1.84 12.42 -14.26
N ALA A 95 1.07 12.04 -15.28
CA ALA A 95 1.38 12.34 -16.68
C ALA A 95 1.45 13.84 -16.93
N GLY A 96 0.52 14.64 -16.39
CA GLY A 96 0.55 16.10 -16.52
C GLY A 96 1.77 16.75 -15.84
N LEU A 97 2.23 16.21 -14.70
CA LEU A 97 3.47 16.66 -14.06
C LEU A 97 4.71 16.32 -14.90
N LEU A 98 4.74 15.12 -15.50
CA LEU A 98 5.82 14.71 -16.40
C LEU A 98 5.86 15.57 -17.65
N GLU A 99 4.72 15.81 -18.30
CA GLU A 99 4.60 16.66 -19.48
C GLU A 99 5.13 18.06 -19.18
N ARG A 100 4.64 18.70 -18.11
CA ARG A 100 5.06 20.05 -17.73
C ARG A 100 6.57 20.18 -17.50
N ASN A 101 7.22 19.16 -16.96
CA ASN A 101 8.64 19.21 -16.61
C ASN A 101 9.57 18.66 -17.69
N PHE A 102 9.07 17.82 -18.61
CA PHE A 102 9.89 17.06 -19.56
C PHE A 102 9.38 17.12 -21.01
N ALA A 103 8.40 17.98 -21.34
CA ALA A 103 7.81 18.08 -22.69
C ALA A 103 8.85 18.15 -23.82
N GLU A 104 9.90 18.94 -23.62
CA GLU A 104 10.96 19.12 -24.63
C GLU A 104 11.93 17.94 -24.69
N HIS A 105 12.12 17.19 -23.59
CA HIS A 105 13.12 16.14 -23.46
C HIS A 105 12.67 15.04 -22.49
N ASN A 106 12.68 13.78 -22.94
CA ASN A 106 12.37 12.58 -22.14
C ASN A 106 10.90 12.35 -21.75
N TYR A 107 9.95 13.22 -22.11
CA TYR A 107 8.53 13.00 -21.78
C TYR A 107 8.02 11.62 -22.21
N LEU A 108 8.26 11.22 -23.47
CA LEU A 108 7.81 9.91 -23.98
C LEU A 108 8.43 8.73 -23.21
N ARG A 109 9.69 8.85 -22.78
CA ARG A 109 10.35 7.83 -21.98
C ARG A 109 9.69 7.71 -20.60
N TYR A 110 9.51 8.83 -19.89
CA TYR A 110 8.90 8.80 -18.56
C TYR A 110 7.41 8.46 -18.60
N LEU A 111 6.71 8.81 -19.67
CA LEU A 111 5.34 8.36 -19.89
C LEU A 111 5.28 6.84 -20.05
N GLN A 112 6.21 6.24 -20.80
CA GLN A 112 6.32 4.78 -20.90
C GLN A 112 6.64 4.12 -19.55
N GLU A 113 7.57 4.68 -18.76
CA GLU A 113 7.85 4.19 -17.39
C GLU A 113 6.60 4.26 -16.49
N LEU A 114 5.78 5.31 -16.65
CA LEU A 114 4.51 5.44 -15.93
C LEU A 114 3.45 4.42 -16.40
N GLU A 115 3.41 4.10 -17.69
CA GLU A 115 2.58 3.01 -18.25
C GLU A 115 2.98 1.65 -17.67
N ASP A 116 4.28 1.38 -17.59
CA ASP A 116 4.80 0.14 -17.01
C ASP A 116 4.43 0.04 -15.52
N CYS A 117 4.51 1.16 -14.79
CA CYS A 117 4.03 1.24 -13.40
C CYS A 117 2.52 1.00 -13.28
N ASN A 118 1.71 1.48 -14.24
CA ASN A 118 0.28 1.21 -14.27
C ASN A 118 -0.03 -0.27 -14.52
N ALA A 119 0.72 -0.91 -15.41
CA ALA A 119 0.57 -2.34 -15.71
C ALA A 119 0.81 -3.21 -14.46
N LEU A 120 1.76 -2.82 -13.61
CA LEU A 120 2.06 -3.51 -12.34
C LEU A 120 1.16 -3.12 -11.16
N ASN A 121 0.22 -2.17 -11.34
CA ASN A 121 -0.60 -1.64 -10.26
C ASN A 121 -1.37 -2.75 -9.51
N TYR A 122 -1.87 -3.76 -10.22
CA TYR A 122 -2.58 -4.91 -9.66
C TYR A 122 -1.77 -6.21 -9.82
N SER A 123 -0.44 -6.14 -9.66
CA SER A 123 0.43 -7.32 -9.62
C SER A 123 0.61 -7.81 -8.19
N ILE A 124 0.92 -9.10 -8.01
CA ILE A 124 1.25 -9.65 -6.68
C ILE A 124 2.45 -8.92 -6.04
N TYR A 125 3.32 -8.32 -6.86
CA TYR A 125 4.46 -7.53 -6.38
C TYR A 125 4.00 -6.23 -5.71
N ASN A 126 2.87 -5.64 -6.11
CA ASN A 126 2.37 -4.38 -5.55
C ASN A 126 1.29 -4.52 -4.47
N LEU A 127 0.84 -5.76 -4.23
CA LEU A 127 -0.21 -6.07 -3.26
C LEU A 127 0.37 -6.44 -1.89
N SER A 128 -0.18 -5.87 -0.82
CA SER A 128 0.28 -6.15 0.55
C SER A 128 -0.86 -6.12 1.55
N PHE A 129 -0.60 -6.52 2.80
CA PHE A 129 -1.60 -6.42 3.85
C PHE A 129 -1.75 -5.01 4.41
N MET A 130 -2.96 -4.68 4.82
CA MET A 130 -3.30 -3.43 5.47
C MET A 130 -4.37 -3.67 6.55
N PRO A 131 -4.21 -3.10 7.75
CA PRO A 131 -5.28 -3.10 8.73
C PRO A 131 -6.48 -2.30 8.21
N VAL A 132 -7.68 -2.88 8.32
CA VAL A 132 -8.94 -2.18 8.00
C VAL A 132 -9.73 -1.82 9.27
N THR A 133 -9.38 -2.41 10.41
CA THR A 133 -9.86 -1.97 11.73
C THR A 133 -9.51 -0.51 11.96
N GLY A 134 -10.44 0.25 12.55
CA GLY A 134 -10.26 1.69 12.77
C GLY A 134 -10.22 2.53 11.50
N ALA A 135 -10.58 1.95 10.34
CA ALA A 135 -10.54 2.61 9.05
C ALA A 135 -9.14 3.13 8.65
N LEU A 136 -8.08 2.39 9.01
CA LEU A 136 -6.71 2.76 8.67
C LEU A 136 -6.46 2.75 7.15
N ASN A 137 -7.10 1.84 6.42
CA ASN A 137 -7.14 1.87 4.95
C ASN A 137 -7.74 3.18 4.40
N ASN A 138 -8.76 3.72 5.05
CA ASN A 138 -9.33 5.02 4.68
C ASN A 138 -8.41 6.17 5.08
N PHE A 139 -7.60 6.03 6.14
CA PHE A 139 -6.58 7.01 6.49
C PHE A 139 -5.63 7.22 5.32
N LYS A 140 -5.06 6.13 4.77
CA LYS A 140 -4.22 6.18 3.56
C LYS A 140 -4.94 6.78 2.35
N GLY A 141 -6.19 6.38 2.09
CA GLY A 141 -6.85 6.67 0.81
C GLY A 141 -7.75 7.91 0.73
N THR A 142 -8.21 8.44 1.86
CA THR A 142 -9.24 9.51 1.83
C THR A 142 -9.01 10.65 2.81
N ASN A 143 -8.11 10.48 3.78
CA ASN A 143 -7.86 11.50 4.79
C ASN A 143 -7.11 12.70 4.22
N ARG A 144 -7.55 13.91 4.56
CA ARG A 144 -6.96 15.17 4.07
C ARG A 144 -5.51 15.38 4.51
N LEU A 145 -5.09 14.79 5.63
CA LEU A 145 -3.70 14.81 6.11
C LEU A 145 -2.76 13.97 5.23
N MET A 146 -3.32 13.18 4.32
CA MET A 146 -2.60 12.40 3.32
C MET A 146 -2.61 13.05 1.93
N ASP A 147 -3.40 14.10 1.72
CA ASP A 147 -3.47 14.81 0.45
C ASP A 147 -2.13 15.50 0.14
N GLU A 148 -1.81 15.66 -1.14
CA GLU A 148 -0.69 16.49 -1.60
C GLU A 148 -0.98 17.97 -1.38
N GLU A 149 0.03 18.83 -1.52
CA GLU A 149 -0.09 20.29 -1.26
C GLU A 149 -1.21 20.96 -2.07
N ASN A 150 -1.52 20.44 -3.25
CA ASN A 150 -2.60 20.93 -4.11
C ASN A 150 -3.95 20.24 -3.87
N GLY A 151 -4.09 19.45 -2.80
CA GLY A 151 -5.30 18.70 -2.46
C GLY A 151 -5.48 17.39 -3.24
N GLN A 152 -4.48 16.98 -4.04
CA GLN A 152 -4.56 15.73 -4.80
C GLN A 152 -4.47 14.50 -3.89
N LYS A 153 -5.36 13.53 -4.10
CA LYS A 153 -5.37 12.26 -3.35
C LYS A 153 -4.67 11.16 -4.13
N LEU A 154 -3.47 10.81 -3.68
CA LEU A 154 -2.60 9.86 -4.38
C LEU A 154 -2.53 8.46 -3.75
N ASP A 155 -3.17 8.23 -2.60
CA ASP A 155 -3.17 6.95 -1.87
C ASP A 155 -1.76 6.36 -1.71
N ARG A 156 -0.78 7.22 -1.39
CA ARG A 156 0.65 6.92 -1.39
C ARG A 156 1.06 5.97 -0.26
N GLY A 157 1.62 4.81 -0.62
CA GLY A 157 2.15 3.83 0.32
C GLY A 157 3.36 4.34 1.12
N ASP A 158 4.32 5.02 0.48
CA ASP A 158 5.49 5.62 1.12
C ASP A 158 5.12 6.68 2.16
N LYS A 159 4.19 7.59 1.82
CA LYS A 159 3.63 8.58 2.75
C LYS A 159 2.92 7.91 3.94
N PHE A 160 2.21 6.80 3.69
CA PHE A 160 1.58 6.04 4.76
C PHE A 160 2.62 5.38 5.69
N ILE A 161 3.68 4.79 5.15
CA ILE A 161 4.79 4.23 5.94
C ILE A 161 5.46 5.31 6.78
N TYR A 162 5.67 6.52 6.24
CA TYR A 162 6.13 7.66 7.03
C TYR A 162 5.22 7.93 8.23
N ARG A 163 3.89 7.93 8.06
CA ARG A 163 2.94 8.11 9.18
C ARG A 163 2.92 6.96 10.18
N ILE A 164 3.24 5.74 9.74
CA ILE A 164 3.45 4.60 10.64
C ILE A 164 4.74 4.77 11.43
N ASN A 165 5.83 5.24 10.82
CA ASN A 165 7.06 5.56 11.53
C ASN A 165 6.84 6.64 12.59
N ASP A 166 6.19 7.75 12.21
CA ASP A 166 5.80 8.84 13.10
C ASP A 166 4.96 8.34 14.29
N PHE A 167 4.02 7.42 14.05
CA PHE A 167 3.27 6.77 15.12
C PHE A 167 4.17 5.97 16.08
N TYR A 168 5.14 5.20 15.59
CA TYR A 168 6.03 4.45 16.48
C TYR A 168 6.97 5.35 17.28
N GLU A 169 7.38 6.49 16.72
CA GLU A 169 8.19 7.49 17.42
C GLU A 169 7.37 8.30 18.43
N ASN A 170 6.08 8.54 18.15
CA ASN A 170 5.19 9.40 18.92
C ASN A 170 3.93 8.65 19.38
N LYS A 171 4.09 7.42 19.87
CA LYS A 171 2.99 6.48 20.14
C LYS A 171 1.94 7.09 21.08
N SER A 172 0.75 7.32 20.52
CA SER A 172 -0.39 7.90 21.24
C SER A 172 -1.72 7.42 20.67
N MET A 173 -2.69 7.23 21.55
CA MET A 173 -4.10 6.99 21.25
C MET A 173 -4.76 8.14 20.45
N GLU A 174 -4.20 9.35 20.55
CA GLU A 174 -4.65 10.53 19.81
C GLU A 174 -3.80 10.82 18.57
N HIS A 175 -2.91 9.88 18.21
CA HIS A 175 -2.10 10.02 17.00
C HIS A 175 -2.98 10.09 15.74
N ILE A 176 -2.52 10.84 14.74
CA ILE A 176 -3.30 11.17 13.54
C ILE A 176 -3.74 9.94 12.73
N ILE A 177 -3.05 8.81 12.83
CA ILE A 177 -3.44 7.56 12.14
C ILE A 177 -4.80 7.05 12.61
N PHE A 178 -5.25 7.44 13.81
CA PHE A 178 -6.55 7.10 14.36
C PHE A 178 -7.64 8.11 14.01
N SER A 179 -7.34 9.18 13.27
CA SER A 179 -8.29 10.27 13.04
C SER A 179 -9.51 9.86 12.21
N ASN A 180 -9.43 8.73 11.48
CA ASN A 180 -10.55 8.16 10.73
C ASN A 180 -11.33 7.10 11.52
N THR A 181 -10.87 6.76 12.73
CA THR A 181 -11.53 5.75 13.56
C THR A 181 -12.84 6.30 14.10
N HIS A 182 -13.94 5.64 13.76
CA HIS A 182 -15.27 6.01 14.22
C HIS A 182 -16.12 4.75 14.51
N GLY A 183 -16.47 4.57 15.78
CA GLY A 183 -17.37 3.53 16.25
C GLY A 183 -18.83 3.96 16.09
N ARG A 184 -19.67 3.06 15.56
CA ARG A 184 -21.12 3.29 15.53
C ARG A 184 -21.73 3.01 16.89
N LYS A 185 -22.71 3.79 17.32
CA LYS A 185 -23.50 3.49 18.52
C LYS A 185 -24.15 2.10 18.39
N SER A 186 -24.17 1.36 19.48
CA SER A 186 -24.82 0.04 19.58
C SER A 186 -25.88 0.05 20.69
N LYS A 187 -26.55 -1.09 20.91
CA LYS A 187 -27.51 -1.24 22.02
C LYS A 187 -26.85 -1.18 23.40
N THR A 188 -25.57 -1.54 23.50
CA THR A 188 -24.85 -1.75 24.76
C THR A 188 -23.68 -0.79 24.97
N ALA A 189 -23.39 0.09 24.00
CA ALA A 189 -22.27 1.03 24.04
C ALA A 189 -22.53 2.25 23.16
N THR A 190 -22.03 3.39 23.60
CA THR A 190 -21.99 4.66 22.88
C THR A 190 -21.05 4.61 21.67
N ALA A 191 -21.16 5.62 20.79
CA ALA A 191 -20.24 5.77 19.67
C ALA A 191 -18.79 6.01 20.15
N GLU A 192 -18.62 6.73 21.26
CA GLU A 192 -17.31 7.04 21.83
C GLU A 192 -16.64 5.78 22.40
N GLU A 193 -17.35 5.00 23.22
CA GLU A 193 -16.84 3.74 23.75
C GLU A 193 -16.44 2.77 22.63
N ASN A 194 -17.24 2.70 21.56
CA ASN A 194 -16.91 1.87 20.40
C ASN A 194 -15.72 2.43 19.60
N THR A 195 -15.56 3.75 19.52
CA THR A 195 -14.40 4.40 18.90
C THR A 195 -13.13 4.06 19.67
N GLN A 196 -13.16 4.22 21.00
CA GLN A 196 -12.06 3.87 21.88
C GLN A 196 -11.70 2.39 21.78
N LYS A 197 -12.71 1.50 21.72
CA LYS A 197 -12.47 0.07 21.51
C LYS A 197 -11.74 -0.19 20.20
N LEU A 198 -12.16 0.41 19.09
CA LEU A 198 -11.52 0.23 17.79
C LEU A 198 -10.08 0.76 17.78
N LYS A 199 -9.84 1.93 18.37
CA LYS A 199 -8.49 2.49 18.53
C LYS A 199 -7.60 1.53 19.36
N ASN A 200 -8.10 1.02 20.49
CA ASN A 200 -7.38 0.05 21.32
C ASN A 200 -7.03 -1.24 20.58
N VAL A 201 -7.96 -1.79 19.79
CA VAL A 201 -7.70 -2.99 18.97
C VAL A 201 -6.58 -2.71 17.96
N LEU A 202 -6.65 -1.58 17.26
CA LEU A 202 -5.63 -1.22 16.28
C LEU A 202 -4.28 -0.94 16.94
N LEU A 203 -4.25 -0.20 18.05
CA LEU A 203 -3.04 0.06 18.85
C LEU A 203 -2.38 -1.25 19.30
N THR A 204 -3.16 -2.16 19.90
CA THR A 204 -2.67 -3.47 20.36
C THR A 204 -2.09 -4.28 19.20
N PHE A 205 -2.71 -4.22 18.02
CA PHE A 205 -2.19 -4.89 16.83
C PHE A 205 -0.86 -4.27 16.36
N LEU A 206 -0.78 -2.94 16.26
CA LEU A 206 0.43 -2.23 15.87
C LEU A 206 1.57 -2.44 16.87
N ASP A 207 1.26 -2.58 18.16
CA ASP A 207 2.24 -2.87 19.21
C ASP A 207 2.93 -4.22 19.01
N LYS A 208 2.21 -5.25 18.52
CA LYS A 208 2.80 -6.56 18.20
C LYS A 208 3.84 -6.51 17.09
N LEU A 209 3.80 -5.48 16.25
CA LEU A 209 4.74 -5.28 15.14
C LEU A 209 6.02 -4.53 15.58
N ASN A 210 6.07 -4.06 16.84
CA ASN A 210 7.16 -3.35 17.50
C ASN A 210 7.50 -1.96 16.93
N ASP A 211 7.87 -1.88 15.65
CA ASP A 211 8.34 -0.66 14.99
C ASP A 211 7.97 -0.63 13.49
N VAL A 212 8.39 0.42 12.76
CA VAL A 212 8.14 0.52 11.32
C VAL A 212 8.79 -0.64 10.54
N ASN A 213 9.92 -1.17 11.01
CA ASN A 213 10.60 -2.27 10.34
C ASN A 213 9.79 -3.56 10.46
N GLY A 214 9.27 -3.86 11.65
CA GLY A 214 8.38 -4.99 11.87
C GLY A 214 7.06 -4.82 11.13
N TYR A 215 6.50 -3.61 11.06
CA TYR A 215 5.34 -3.33 10.22
C TYR A 215 5.62 -3.67 8.74
N CYS A 216 6.68 -3.12 8.15
CA CYS A 216 7.04 -3.38 6.75
C CYS A 216 7.37 -4.86 6.51
N LYS A 217 8.03 -5.53 7.45
CA LYS A 217 8.36 -6.95 7.37
C LYS A 217 7.11 -7.82 7.32
N TYR A 218 6.21 -7.66 8.29
CA TYR A 218 5.07 -8.56 8.46
C TYR A 218 3.87 -8.18 7.61
N MET A 219 3.72 -6.93 7.21
CA MET A 219 2.60 -6.48 6.38
C MET A 219 2.98 -6.41 4.90
N TYR A 220 4.18 -5.90 4.59
CA TYR A 220 4.58 -5.54 3.24
C TYR A 220 5.66 -6.46 2.66
N LEU A 221 6.15 -7.45 3.42
CA LEU A 221 7.20 -8.40 3.04
C LEU A 221 8.54 -7.70 2.70
N ILE A 222 8.88 -6.64 3.42
CA ILE A 222 10.14 -5.91 3.26
C ILE A 222 10.91 -5.92 4.58
N ASP A 223 12.10 -6.52 4.55
CA ASP A 223 13.04 -6.55 5.69
C ASP A 223 14.33 -5.73 5.41
N ASP A 224 14.41 -5.07 4.26
CA ASP A 224 15.52 -4.16 3.94
C ASP A 224 15.35 -2.83 4.68
N LYS A 225 16.03 -2.70 5.82
CA LYS A 225 16.01 -1.50 6.66
C LYS A 225 16.48 -0.23 5.94
N LYS A 226 17.40 -0.34 4.97
CA LYS A 226 17.87 0.83 4.20
C LYS A 226 16.76 1.31 3.28
N TYR A 227 16.08 0.38 2.62
CA TYR A 227 14.96 0.69 1.76
C TYR A 227 13.74 1.22 2.55
N ILE A 228 13.45 0.66 3.73
CA ILE A 228 12.39 1.15 4.63
C ILE A 228 12.68 2.59 5.06
N ARG A 229 13.92 2.92 5.44
CA ARG A 229 14.32 4.30 5.74
C ARG A 229 14.10 5.22 4.56
N LYS A 230 14.49 4.79 3.36
CA LYS A 230 14.26 5.54 2.11
C LYS A 230 12.76 5.82 1.89
N LEU A 231 11.87 4.85 2.13
CA LEU A 231 10.43 5.06 2.05
C LEU A 231 9.93 6.11 3.05
N VAL A 232 10.44 6.09 4.29
CA VAL A 232 10.10 7.10 5.32
C VAL A 232 10.58 8.50 4.93
N GLU A 233 11.80 8.62 4.41
CA GLU A 233 12.38 9.89 3.96
C GLU A 233 11.63 10.46 2.75
N GLU A 234 11.26 9.61 1.79
CA GLU A 234 10.56 10.05 0.58
C GLU A 234 9.06 10.28 0.79
N GLY A 235 8.44 9.55 1.73
CA GLY A 235 7.04 9.73 2.11
C GLY A 235 6.73 11.11 2.71
N GLN A 236 7.75 11.81 3.22
CA GLN A 236 7.63 13.19 3.71
C GLN A 236 7.53 14.21 2.57
N LYS A 237 8.05 13.89 1.39
CA LYS A 237 8.17 14.84 0.28
C LYS A 237 6.89 14.80 -0.56
N PRO A 238 6.34 15.96 -0.95
CA PRO A 238 5.17 16.00 -1.81
C PRO A 238 5.50 15.55 -3.25
N ILE A 239 4.47 15.25 -4.03
CA ILE A 239 4.57 15.04 -5.49
C ILE A 239 3.91 16.20 -6.20
N VAL A 240 4.71 17.20 -6.58
CA VAL A 240 4.25 18.43 -7.22
C VAL A 240 4.98 18.75 -8.52
N THR A 241 6.01 17.97 -8.90
CA THR A 241 6.78 18.09 -10.14
C THR A 241 6.98 16.74 -10.83
N GLY A 242 7.33 16.74 -12.12
CA GLY A 242 7.71 15.53 -12.85
C GLY A 242 8.91 14.82 -12.23
N CYS A 243 9.87 15.53 -11.65
CA CYS A 243 10.98 14.92 -10.92
C CYS A 243 10.50 14.12 -9.70
N ASP A 244 9.47 14.59 -9.00
CA ASP A 244 8.85 13.85 -7.90
C ASP A 244 8.15 12.58 -8.39
N VAL A 245 7.51 12.64 -9.56
CA VAL A 245 6.90 11.45 -10.19
C VAL A 245 7.97 10.41 -10.52
N VAL A 246 9.07 10.80 -11.16
CA VAL A 246 10.18 9.89 -11.47
C VAL A 246 10.76 9.26 -10.21
N ARG A 247 10.92 10.06 -9.14
CA ARG A 247 11.35 9.56 -7.83
C ARG A 247 10.38 8.52 -7.26
N TYR A 248 9.08 8.78 -7.33
CA TYR A 248 8.04 7.87 -6.86
C TYR A 248 7.95 6.57 -7.68
N MET A 249 8.11 6.63 -9.00
CA MET A 249 8.20 5.44 -9.87
C MET A 249 9.41 4.57 -9.50
N LYS A 250 10.58 5.17 -9.28
CA LYS A 250 11.79 4.44 -8.84
C LYS A 250 11.63 3.77 -7.48
N LEU A 251 10.88 4.38 -6.56
CA LEU A 251 10.54 3.72 -5.29
C LEU A 251 9.69 2.48 -5.55
N ALA A 252 8.67 2.58 -6.39
CA ALA A 252 7.80 1.45 -6.72
C ALA A 252 8.57 0.30 -7.39
N GLU A 253 9.45 0.61 -8.35
CA GLU A 253 10.33 -0.37 -9.01
C GLU A 253 11.17 -1.17 -8.01
N GLU A 254 11.84 -0.48 -7.10
CA GLU A 254 12.66 -1.10 -6.06
C GLU A 254 11.82 -1.94 -5.10
N TYR A 255 10.63 -1.45 -4.71
CA TYR A 255 9.67 -2.19 -3.90
C TYR A 255 9.30 -3.52 -4.56
N TRP A 256 8.93 -3.47 -5.85
CA TRP A 256 8.48 -4.65 -6.59
C TRP A 256 9.61 -5.66 -6.79
N MET A 257 10.84 -5.21 -7.01
CA MET A 257 11.99 -6.10 -7.14
C MET A 257 12.37 -6.78 -5.83
N ILE A 258 12.33 -6.05 -4.70
CA ILE A 258 12.53 -6.65 -3.38
C ILE A 258 11.50 -7.75 -3.15
N LYS A 259 10.23 -7.47 -3.47
CA LYS A 259 9.16 -8.47 -3.33
C LYS A 259 9.28 -9.63 -4.30
N TYR A 260 9.66 -9.40 -5.55
CA TYR A 260 9.92 -10.46 -6.53
C TYR A 260 10.99 -11.43 -6.01
N ASN A 261 12.12 -10.91 -5.53
CA ASN A 261 13.18 -11.74 -4.96
C ASN A 261 12.67 -12.52 -3.74
N LYS A 262 11.94 -11.86 -2.83
CA LYS A 262 11.37 -12.50 -1.64
C LYS A 262 10.42 -13.64 -2.00
N ILE A 263 9.55 -13.41 -2.98
CA ILE A 263 8.58 -14.37 -3.48
C ILE A 263 9.30 -15.59 -4.07
N ASN A 264 10.34 -15.38 -4.89
CA ASN A 264 11.09 -16.47 -5.50
C ASN A 264 11.97 -17.25 -4.52
N GLU A 265 12.46 -16.63 -3.45
CA GLU A 265 13.14 -17.36 -2.36
C GLU A 265 12.21 -18.34 -1.62
N MET A 266 10.90 -18.14 -1.72
CA MET A 266 9.87 -18.86 -0.97
C MET A 266 9.16 -19.95 -1.80
N MET A 267 9.39 -20.01 -3.11
CA MET A 267 8.87 -21.00 -4.07
C MET A 267 9.95 -22.01 -4.43
#